data_AF-A0A926ADZ4-F1
#
_entry.id   AF-A0A926ADZ4-F1
#
_cell.length_a   1.000
_cell.length_b   1.000
_cell.length_c   1.000
_cell.angle_alpha   90.00
_cell.angle_beta   90.00
_cell.angle_gamma   90.00
#
_symmetry.space_group_name_H-M   'P 1'
#
loop_
_entity.id
_entity.type
_entity.pdbx_description
1 polymer ?
#
loop_
_entity_poly.entity_id
_entity_poly.type
_entity_poly.pdbx_seq_one_letter_code
_entity_poly.pdbx_strand_id
1 'polypeptide(L)'
;MPLQGNLRDFSTTQLLNLINLSGRSGMLKIYEGIPTGEKDAMQQEKLAPGKELARVAFRAGKLVYAAVGGQLGDLIAVLNKTGKLTDQQASVIRERAKNTTDKSLAVRLIGANYVTKNDIVASVQQYITDIVYNLMSWNKEPFRFEDNEQPSDDFILVPIDLQNIIIEGTRRKTEVDEIQRIIDNLEMCLKFPENPKEKFEGVQLSVEEWR
;
A
#
# COMPACT_ATOMS: atom_id res chain seq x y z
N MET A 1 -5.93 25.46 2.07
CA MET A 1 -4.97 25.45 0.95
C MET A 1 -4.68 23.99 0.63
N PRO A 2 -4.72 23.57 -0.65
CA PRO A 2 -4.40 22.19 -1.01
C PRO A 2 -2.95 21.89 -0.64
N LEU A 3 -2.73 20.80 0.08
CA LEU A 3 -1.39 20.35 0.45
C LEU A 3 -0.79 19.67 -0.78
N GLN A 4 0.21 20.28 -1.41
CA GLN A 4 0.88 19.72 -2.59
C GLN A 4 2.40 19.80 -2.42
N GLY A 5 3.12 18.84 -2.98
CA GLY A 5 4.57 18.77 -2.85
C GLY A 5 5.14 17.50 -3.45
N ASN A 6 6.35 17.14 -3.02
CA ASN A 6 7.05 15.93 -3.42
C ASN A 6 7.29 15.04 -2.20
N LEU A 7 7.13 13.71 -2.35
CA LEU A 7 7.40 12.74 -1.28
C LEU A 7 8.85 12.74 -0.80
N ARG A 8 9.78 13.30 -1.59
CA ARG A 8 11.18 13.51 -1.22
C ARG A 8 11.36 14.50 -0.09
N ASP A 9 10.58 15.58 -0.11
CA ASP A 9 10.66 16.67 0.87
C ASP A 9 9.68 16.43 2.03
N PHE A 10 8.58 15.74 1.74
CA PHE A 10 7.53 15.46 2.72
C PHE A 10 7.01 14.02 2.56
N SER A 11 7.57 13.13 3.36
CA SER A 11 7.33 11.69 3.28
C SER A 11 5.87 11.31 3.54
N THR A 12 5.47 10.13 3.03
CA THR A 12 4.14 9.54 3.30
C THR A 12 3.84 9.45 4.79
N THR A 13 4.81 9.09 5.64
CA THR A 13 4.64 9.05 7.10
C THR A 13 4.27 10.42 7.68
N GLN A 14 4.92 11.49 7.22
CA GLN A 14 4.62 12.86 7.67
C GLN A 14 3.23 13.30 7.20
N LEU A 15 2.83 12.93 5.98
CA LEU A 15 1.47 13.15 5.47
C LEU A 15 0.42 12.48 6.34
N LEU A 16 0.59 11.20 6.63
CA LEU A 16 -0.35 10.43 7.46
C LEU A 16 -0.43 11.02 8.88
N ASN A 17 0.70 11.40 9.48
CA ASN A 17 0.73 12.08 10.78
C ASN A 17 -0.04 13.40 10.77
N LEU A 18 0.19 14.24 9.76
CA LEU A 18 -0.50 15.53 9.63
C LEU A 18 -2.01 15.32 9.52
N ILE A 19 -2.45 14.39 8.67
CA ILE A 19 -3.87 14.09 8.48
C ILE A 19 -4.50 13.55 9.76
N ASN A 20 -3.82 12.64 10.46
CA ASN A 20 -4.26 12.07 11.73
C ASN A 20 -4.46 13.14 12.81
N LEU A 21 -3.45 14.00 13.02
CA LEU A 21 -3.48 15.05 14.05
C LEU A 21 -4.48 16.17 13.74
N SER A 22 -4.60 16.55 12.47
CA SER A 22 -5.51 17.61 12.04
C SER A 22 -6.96 17.15 11.85
N GLY A 23 -7.24 15.84 11.92
CA GLY A 23 -8.57 15.29 11.67
C GLY A 23 -9.08 15.57 10.24
N ARG A 24 -8.19 15.80 9.28
CA ARG A 24 -8.56 16.22 7.93
C ARG A 24 -9.32 15.12 7.17
N SER A 25 -10.27 15.53 6.34
CA SER A 25 -10.99 14.67 5.39
C SER A 25 -10.66 15.10 3.98
N GLY A 26 -10.38 14.14 3.10
CA GLY A 26 -9.97 14.44 1.73
C GLY A 26 -9.31 13.25 1.05
N MET A 27 -8.79 13.49 -0.15
CA MET A 27 -8.11 12.50 -0.97
C MET A 27 -6.66 12.92 -1.18
N LEU A 28 -5.71 12.08 -0.76
CA LEU A 28 -4.31 12.16 -1.17
C LEU A 28 -4.15 11.44 -2.50
N LYS A 29 -3.65 12.13 -3.52
CA LYS A 29 -3.29 11.57 -4.82
C LYS A 29 -1.79 11.65 -5.01
N ILE A 30 -1.20 10.57 -5.51
CA ILE A 30 0.23 10.47 -5.82
C ILE A 30 0.35 10.24 -7.31
N TYR A 31 1.30 10.94 -7.93
CA TYR A 31 1.48 11.01 -9.37
C TYR A 31 2.85 10.50 -9.78
N GLU A 32 2.96 10.07 -11.03
CA GLU A 32 4.23 9.83 -11.68
C GLU A 32 5.02 11.14 -11.75
N GLY A 33 6.31 11.09 -11.38
CA GLY A 33 7.18 12.24 -11.46
C GLY A 33 7.79 12.38 -12.85
N ILE A 34 7.32 13.36 -13.63
CA ILE A 34 7.89 13.66 -14.95
C ILE A 34 9.00 14.72 -14.78
N PRO A 35 10.26 14.40 -15.14
CA PRO A 35 11.35 15.36 -15.06
C PRO A 35 11.11 16.57 -15.96
N THR A 36 11.19 17.77 -15.38
CA THR A 36 10.91 19.02 -16.12
C THR A 36 12.16 19.65 -16.74
N GLY A 37 13.36 19.17 -16.38
CA GLY A 37 14.63 19.80 -16.75
C GLY A 37 14.95 21.08 -15.98
N GLU A 38 14.02 21.60 -15.16
CA GLU A 38 14.26 22.70 -14.24
C GLU A 38 14.81 22.20 -12.92
N LYS A 39 15.63 23.03 -12.26
CA LYS A 39 16.06 22.80 -10.88
C LYS A 39 15.15 23.54 -9.91
N ASP A 40 14.80 22.89 -8.81
CA ASP A 40 14.10 23.51 -7.68
C ASP A 40 15.03 24.38 -6.82
N ALA A 41 14.48 24.96 -5.76
CA ALA A 41 15.23 25.80 -4.80
C ALA A 41 16.38 25.05 -4.09
N MET A 42 16.36 23.71 -4.08
CA MET A 42 17.39 22.85 -3.49
C MET A 42 18.35 22.29 -4.54
N GLN A 43 18.34 22.84 -5.77
CA GLN A 43 19.12 22.39 -6.93
C GLN A 43 18.83 20.96 -7.42
N GLN A 44 17.68 20.41 -7.05
CA GLN A 44 17.26 19.09 -7.46
C GLN A 44 16.36 19.19 -8.68
N GLU A 45 16.28 18.11 -9.47
CA GLU A 45 15.41 18.09 -10.64
C GLU A 45 13.94 18.16 -10.22
N LYS A 46 13.25 19.18 -10.71
CA LYS A 46 11.83 19.40 -10.43
C LYS A 46 11.00 18.40 -11.21
N LEU A 47 10.12 17.72 -10.51
CA LEU A 47 9.19 16.75 -11.08
C LEU A 47 7.79 17.36 -11.20
N ALA A 48 7.20 17.31 -12.40
CA ALA A 48 5.80 17.64 -12.62
C ALA A 48 4.91 16.39 -12.43
N PRO A 49 3.67 16.56 -11.94
CA PRO A 49 2.73 15.46 -11.81
C PRO A 49 2.27 14.96 -13.19
N GLY A 50 2.55 13.69 -13.47
CA GLY A 50 2.10 12.95 -14.65
C GLY A 50 0.81 12.17 -14.38
N LYS A 51 0.82 10.87 -14.70
CA LYS A 51 -0.30 9.96 -14.46
C LYS A 51 -0.51 9.70 -12.97
N GLU A 52 -1.76 9.59 -12.52
CA GLU A 52 -2.08 9.18 -11.15
C GLU A 52 -1.62 7.73 -10.91
N LEU A 53 -0.72 7.55 -9.92
CA LEU A 53 -0.17 6.27 -9.51
C LEU A 53 -0.89 5.68 -8.31
N ALA A 54 -1.48 6.50 -7.45
CA ALA A 54 -2.26 6.03 -6.31
C ALA A 54 -3.17 7.13 -5.77
N ARG A 55 -4.23 6.71 -5.07
CA ARG A 55 -5.08 7.60 -4.28
C ARG A 55 -5.42 6.96 -2.94
N VAL A 56 -5.48 7.77 -1.89
CA VAL A 56 -5.80 7.37 -0.52
C VAL A 56 -6.79 8.36 0.06
N ALA A 57 -7.92 7.88 0.56
CA ALA A 57 -8.96 8.74 1.12
C ALA A 57 -9.00 8.67 2.63
N PHE A 58 -9.31 9.83 3.21
CA PHE A 58 -9.39 10.04 4.64
C PHE A 58 -10.71 10.68 5.03
N ARG A 59 -11.21 10.30 6.20
CA ARG A 59 -12.41 10.86 6.82
C ARG A 59 -12.18 11.04 8.31
N ALA A 60 -12.26 12.28 8.77
CA ALA A 60 -12.04 12.68 10.16
C ALA A 60 -10.71 12.12 10.72
N GLY A 61 -9.61 12.23 9.94
CA GLY A 61 -8.29 11.72 10.32
C GLY A 61 -8.13 10.20 10.25
N LYS A 62 -9.16 9.44 9.82
CA LYS A 62 -9.09 7.99 9.62
C LYS A 62 -8.92 7.64 8.15
N LEU A 63 -8.17 6.57 7.90
CA LEU A 63 -8.02 5.99 6.57
C LEU A 63 -9.28 5.21 6.23
N VAL A 64 -9.88 5.47 5.05
CA VAL A 64 -11.14 4.81 4.65
C VAL A 64 -11.09 4.13 3.29
N TYR A 65 -10.11 4.48 2.46
CA TYR A 65 -9.97 3.94 1.11
C TYR A 65 -8.53 4.09 0.63
N ALA A 66 -8.05 3.14 -0.17
CA ALA A 66 -6.81 3.28 -0.92
C ALA A 66 -6.91 2.47 -2.21
N ALA A 67 -6.29 2.98 -3.28
CA ALA A 67 -6.16 2.28 -4.55
C ALA A 67 -4.85 2.68 -5.23
N VAL A 68 -4.24 1.73 -5.92
CA VAL A 68 -3.09 1.97 -6.82
C VAL A 68 -3.60 2.11 -8.24
N GLY A 69 -3.01 3.03 -8.99
CA GLY A 69 -3.34 3.34 -10.38
C GLY A 69 -3.32 2.10 -11.26
N GLY A 70 -4.35 1.94 -12.09
CA GLY A 70 -4.52 0.78 -12.95
C GLY A 70 -5.13 -0.46 -12.27
N GLN A 71 -5.36 -0.43 -10.96
CA GLN A 71 -6.12 -1.48 -10.26
C GLN A 71 -7.54 -1.00 -9.96
N LEU A 72 -8.51 -1.89 -10.14
CA LEU A 72 -9.86 -1.69 -9.62
C LEU A 72 -9.79 -1.89 -8.10
N GLY A 73 -10.12 -0.85 -7.34
CA GLY A 73 -10.32 -0.96 -5.88
C GLY A 73 -11.70 -1.50 -5.51
N ASP A 74 -12.28 -2.36 -6.37
CA ASP A 74 -13.60 -2.96 -6.16
C ASP A 74 -13.54 -4.11 -5.15
N LEU A 75 -14.67 -4.47 -4.56
CA LEU A 75 -14.73 -5.54 -3.55
C LEU A 75 -14.19 -6.87 -4.09
N ILE A 76 -14.35 -7.14 -5.39
CA ILE A 76 -13.85 -8.35 -6.04
C ILE A 76 -12.32 -8.40 -5.98
N ALA A 77 -11.64 -7.32 -6.35
CA ALA A 77 -10.19 -7.22 -6.28
C ALA A 77 -9.70 -7.33 -4.84
N VAL A 78 -10.39 -6.70 -3.89
CA VAL A 78 -10.07 -6.79 -2.45
C VAL A 78 -10.12 -8.24 -1.98
N LEU A 79 -11.23 -8.94 -2.24
CA LEU A 79 -11.41 -10.33 -1.80
C LEU A 79 -10.46 -11.30 -2.52
N ASN A 80 -10.09 -11.02 -3.77
CA ASN A 80 -9.10 -11.81 -4.49
C ASN A 80 -7.68 -11.61 -3.91
N LYS A 81 -7.27 -10.36 -3.68
CA LYS A 81 -5.94 -10.03 -3.14
C LYS A 81 -5.72 -10.55 -1.71
N THR A 82 -6.78 -10.69 -0.94
CA THR A 82 -6.75 -11.23 0.42
C THR A 82 -6.97 -12.75 0.46
N GLY A 83 -7.09 -13.41 -0.70
CA GLY A 83 -7.19 -14.86 -0.81
C GLY A 83 -8.59 -15.43 -0.50
N LYS A 84 -9.61 -14.59 -0.31
CA LYS A 84 -11.00 -15.02 -0.12
C LYS A 84 -11.66 -15.49 -1.43
N LEU A 85 -11.17 -15.00 -2.57
CA LEU A 85 -11.59 -15.44 -3.89
C LEU A 85 -10.37 -15.89 -4.71
N THR A 86 -10.52 -17.00 -5.42
CA THR A 86 -9.53 -17.39 -6.44
C THR A 86 -9.64 -16.50 -7.68
N ASP A 87 -8.63 -16.51 -8.55
CA ASP A 87 -8.66 -15.75 -9.82
C ASP A 87 -9.83 -16.16 -10.72
N GLN A 88 -10.13 -17.46 -10.76
CA GLN A 88 -11.27 -18.00 -11.49
C GLN A 88 -12.60 -17.48 -10.93
N GLN A 89 -12.76 -17.50 -9.60
CA GLN A 89 -13.97 -16.99 -8.95
C GLN A 89 -14.13 -15.48 -9.16
N ALA A 90 -13.05 -14.72 -9.00
CA ALA A 90 -13.06 -13.27 -9.22
C ALA A 90 -13.47 -12.91 -10.66
N SER A 91 -12.95 -13.63 -11.66
CA SER A 91 -13.33 -13.44 -13.06
C SER A 91 -14.82 -13.71 -13.30
N VAL A 92 -15.34 -14.85 -12.83
CA VAL A 92 -16.76 -15.23 -12.99
C VAL A 92 -17.69 -14.27 -12.26
N ILE A 93 -17.34 -13.83 -11.06
CA ILE A 93 -18.14 -12.88 -10.28
C ILE A 93 -18.16 -11.53 -11.00
N ARG A 94 -17.01 -11.06 -11.51
CA ARG A 94 -16.91 -9.78 -12.23
C ARG A 94 -17.77 -9.76 -13.49
N GLU A 95 -17.75 -10.85 -14.27
CA GLU A 95 -18.63 -11.04 -15.43
C GLU A 95 -20.12 -10.88 -15.06
N ARG A 96 -20.53 -11.44 -13.92
CA ARG A 96 -21.92 -11.40 -13.43
C ARG A 96 -22.31 -10.12 -12.71
N ALA A 97 -21.32 -9.31 -12.30
CA ALA A 97 -21.51 -8.15 -11.44
C ALA A 97 -21.27 -6.80 -12.15
N LYS A 98 -21.20 -6.77 -13.49
CA LYS A 98 -20.86 -5.57 -14.30
C LYS A 98 -21.67 -4.30 -13.99
N ASN A 99 -22.85 -4.40 -13.35
CA ASN A 99 -23.68 -3.26 -12.93
C ASN A 99 -24.10 -3.31 -11.45
N THR A 100 -23.30 -3.97 -10.61
CA THR A 100 -23.63 -4.18 -9.18
C THR A 100 -22.66 -3.39 -8.32
N THR A 101 -23.18 -2.60 -7.38
CA THR A 101 -22.36 -1.90 -6.38
C THR A 101 -21.70 -2.87 -5.42
N ASP A 102 -20.57 -2.49 -4.80
CA ASP A 102 -19.86 -3.38 -3.86
C ASP A 102 -20.75 -3.79 -2.68
N LYS A 103 -21.61 -2.89 -2.22
CA LYS A 103 -22.57 -3.17 -1.13
C LYS A 103 -23.56 -4.28 -1.52
N SER A 104 -24.14 -4.20 -2.72
CA SER A 104 -25.07 -5.22 -3.22
C SER A 104 -24.36 -6.55 -3.47
N LEU A 105 -23.12 -6.49 -3.97
CA LEU A 105 -22.29 -7.69 -4.16
C LEU A 105 -21.95 -8.35 -2.82
N ALA A 106 -21.55 -7.58 -1.80
CA ALA A 106 -21.29 -8.07 -0.45
C ALA A 106 -22.50 -8.81 0.13
N VAL A 107 -23.69 -8.20 0.05
CA VAL A 107 -24.93 -8.83 0.54
C VAL A 107 -25.18 -10.17 -0.17
N ARG A 108 -24.95 -10.24 -1.48
CA ARG A 108 -25.12 -11.49 -2.24
C ARG A 108 -24.11 -12.56 -1.84
N LEU A 109 -22.85 -12.20 -1.65
CA LEU A 109 -21.80 -13.14 -1.24
C LEU A 109 -22.01 -13.64 0.20
N ILE A 110 -22.50 -12.78 1.09
CA ILE A 110 -22.91 -13.15 2.45
C ILE A 110 -24.11 -14.09 2.41
N GLY A 111 -25.16 -13.75 1.66
CA GLY A 111 -26.37 -14.57 1.54
C GLY A 111 -26.11 -15.96 0.94
N ALA A 112 -25.07 -16.09 0.12
CA ALA A 112 -24.62 -17.35 -0.45
C ALA A 112 -23.55 -18.08 0.40
N ASN A 113 -23.26 -17.60 1.62
CA ASN A 113 -22.29 -18.16 2.55
C ASN A 113 -20.84 -18.28 2.01
N TYR A 114 -20.45 -17.45 1.03
CA TYR A 114 -19.08 -17.42 0.53
C TYR A 114 -18.14 -16.64 1.44
N VAL A 115 -18.63 -15.57 2.05
CA VAL A 115 -17.88 -14.71 2.98
C VAL A 115 -18.81 -14.20 4.08
N THR A 116 -18.26 -13.91 5.25
CA THR A 116 -19.00 -13.22 6.32
C THR A 116 -18.80 -11.71 6.24
N LYS A 117 -19.61 -10.95 6.99
CA LYS A 117 -19.39 -9.50 7.17
C LYS A 117 -17.99 -9.22 7.76
N ASN A 118 -17.55 -10.04 8.71
CA ASN A 118 -16.23 -9.89 9.33
C ASN A 118 -15.11 -10.17 8.33
N ASP A 119 -15.27 -11.16 7.45
CA ASP A 119 -14.31 -11.43 6.37
C ASP A 119 -14.17 -10.23 5.43
N ILE A 120 -15.29 -9.61 5.03
CA ILE A 120 -15.26 -8.42 4.16
C ILE A 120 -14.54 -7.27 4.86
N VAL A 121 -14.90 -6.98 6.11
CA VAL A 121 -14.28 -5.89 6.89
C VAL A 121 -12.78 -6.12 7.02
N ALA A 122 -12.37 -7.32 7.44
CA ALA A 122 -10.96 -7.66 7.58
C ALA A 122 -10.20 -7.58 6.24
N SER A 123 -10.83 -8.05 5.16
CA SER A 123 -10.21 -8.03 3.82
C SER A 123 -10.01 -6.61 3.31
N VAL A 124 -11.01 -5.74 3.49
CA VAL A 124 -10.91 -4.31 3.13
C VAL A 124 -9.84 -3.63 3.97
N GLN A 125 -9.80 -3.86 5.28
CA GLN A 125 -8.78 -3.28 6.15
C GLN A 125 -7.37 -3.71 5.76
N GLN A 126 -7.17 -5.01 5.51
CA GLN A 126 -5.89 -5.56 5.09
C GLN A 126 -5.45 -4.97 3.74
N TYR A 127 -6.31 -4.99 2.72
CA TYR A 127 -6.00 -4.47 1.39
C TYR A 127 -5.59 -3.00 1.41
N ILE A 128 -6.36 -2.15 2.09
CA ILE A 128 -6.07 -0.71 2.19
C ILE A 128 -4.76 -0.50 2.95
N THR A 129 -4.54 -1.25 4.03
CA THR A 129 -3.32 -1.17 4.84
C THR A 129 -2.07 -1.57 4.04
N ASP A 130 -2.16 -2.64 3.25
CA ASP A 130 -1.07 -3.11 2.39
C ASP A 130 -0.70 -2.08 1.32
N ILE A 131 -1.70 -1.41 0.72
CA ILE A 131 -1.45 -0.30 -0.20
C ILE A 131 -0.71 0.83 0.53
N VAL A 132 -1.18 1.26 1.69
CA VAL A 132 -0.54 2.36 2.42
C VAL A 132 0.90 2.02 2.79
N TYR A 133 1.18 0.79 3.22
CA TYR A 133 2.57 0.36 3.47
C TYR A 133 3.43 0.38 2.21
N ASN A 134 2.89 -0.03 1.06
CA ASN A 134 3.60 0.12 -0.22
C ASN A 134 3.91 1.60 -0.49
N LEU A 135 2.94 2.50 -0.31
CA LEU A 135 3.14 3.95 -0.52
C LEU A 135 4.15 4.58 0.45
N MET A 136 4.43 3.97 1.60
CA MET A 136 5.47 4.44 2.53
C MET A 136 6.90 4.13 2.05
N SER A 137 7.04 3.20 1.10
CA SER A 137 8.32 2.92 0.44
C SER A 137 8.66 3.91 -0.69
N TRP A 138 7.67 4.70 -1.13
CA TRP A 138 7.81 5.71 -2.18
C TRP A 138 8.42 7.00 -1.62
N ASN A 139 9.35 7.61 -2.35
CA ASN A 139 10.20 8.68 -1.80
C ASN A 139 10.42 9.86 -2.77
N LYS A 140 9.85 9.86 -3.98
CA LYS A 140 10.18 10.88 -5.01
C LYS A 140 8.96 11.42 -5.76
N GLU A 141 7.81 10.81 -5.56
CA GLU A 141 6.63 11.02 -6.37
C GLU A 141 5.97 12.36 -5.97
N PRO A 142 5.52 13.18 -6.93
CA PRO A 142 4.67 14.33 -6.64
C PRO A 142 3.35 13.88 -6.00
N PHE A 143 2.86 14.63 -5.03
CA PHE A 143 1.55 14.39 -4.40
C PHE A 143 0.70 15.65 -4.34
N ARG A 144 -0.61 15.43 -4.24
CA ARG A 144 -1.61 16.48 -3.97
C ARG A 144 -2.69 15.95 -3.04
N PHE A 145 -3.06 16.75 -2.06
CA PHE A 145 -4.19 16.49 -1.17
C PHE A 145 -5.34 17.42 -1.53
N GLU A 146 -6.48 16.82 -1.87
CA GLU A 146 -7.72 17.52 -2.20
C GLU A 146 -8.64 17.46 -0.98
N ASP A 147 -8.80 18.61 -0.33
CA ASP A 147 -9.68 18.75 0.84
C ASP A 147 -11.13 18.40 0.45
N ASN A 148 -11.80 17.58 1.27
CA ASN A 148 -13.20 17.14 1.11
C ASN A 148 -13.51 16.27 -0.13
N GLU A 149 -12.53 15.90 -0.95
CA GLU A 149 -12.74 14.85 -1.95
C GLU A 149 -12.93 13.49 -1.26
N GLN A 150 -13.96 12.76 -1.66
CA GLN A 150 -14.33 11.47 -1.06
C GLN A 150 -14.50 10.41 -2.16
N PRO A 151 -14.25 9.13 -1.83
CA PRO A 151 -14.52 8.03 -2.76
C PRO A 151 -16.03 7.90 -3.01
N SER A 152 -16.40 7.24 -4.11
CA SER A 152 -17.82 6.96 -4.42
C SER A 152 -18.50 6.22 -3.26
N ASP A 153 -19.78 6.52 -3.04
CA ASP A 153 -20.63 5.82 -2.07
C ASP A 153 -20.89 4.35 -2.44
N ASP A 154 -20.50 3.93 -3.64
CA ASP A 154 -20.57 2.54 -4.09
C ASP A 154 -19.58 1.63 -3.37
N PHE A 155 -18.47 2.19 -2.86
CA PHE A 155 -17.43 1.43 -2.18
C PHE A 155 -17.80 1.10 -0.73
N ILE A 156 -17.26 -0.01 -0.23
CA ILE A 156 -17.33 -0.36 1.19
C ILE A 156 -16.18 0.35 1.91
N LEU A 157 -16.51 1.41 2.64
CA LEU A 157 -15.55 2.21 3.40
C LEU A 157 -15.44 1.68 4.82
N VAL A 158 -14.26 1.22 5.20
CA VAL A 158 -13.96 0.78 6.57
C VAL A 158 -12.94 1.72 7.18
N PRO A 159 -13.28 2.46 8.26
CA PRO A 159 -12.34 3.37 8.90
C PRO A 159 -11.24 2.59 9.63
N ILE A 160 -10.00 3.05 9.46
CA ILE A 160 -8.81 2.51 10.12
C ILE A 160 -8.08 3.67 10.80
N ASP A 161 -7.72 3.47 12.06
CA ASP A 161 -6.95 4.45 12.82
C ASP A 161 -5.50 4.50 12.32
N LEU A 162 -5.04 5.71 12.00
CA LEU A 162 -3.72 5.92 11.39
C LEU A 162 -2.56 5.67 12.35
N GLN A 163 -2.76 5.80 13.66
CA GLN A 163 -1.69 5.65 14.66
C GLN A 163 -0.94 4.32 14.50
N ASN A 164 -1.67 3.21 14.47
CA ASN A 164 -1.06 1.88 14.35
C ASN A 164 -0.38 1.69 12.99
N ILE A 165 -0.98 2.21 11.91
CA ILE A 165 -0.40 2.16 10.56
C ILE A 165 0.92 2.94 10.52
N ILE A 166 0.98 4.11 11.13
CA ILE A 166 2.18 4.96 11.14
C ILE A 166 3.30 4.29 11.93
N ILE A 167 2.99 3.73 13.10
CA ILE A 167 3.97 3.03 13.95
C ILE A 167 4.54 1.81 13.20
N GLU A 168 3.67 0.93 12.72
CA GLU A 168 4.09 -0.29 12.01
C GLU A 168 4.77 0.01 10.68
N GLY A 169 4.28 1.00 9.93
CA GLY A 169 4.89 1.39 8.66
C GLY A 169 6.30 1.97 8.85
N THR A 170 6.53 2.71 9.93
CA THR A 170 7.87 3.22 10.28
C THR A 170 8.80 2.08 10.68
N ARG A 171 8.33 1.15 11.54
CA ARG A 171 9.09 -0.04 11.93
C ARG A 171 9.53 -0.87 10.72
N ARG A 172 8.58 -1.18 9.82
CA ARG A 172 8.85 -1.93 8.58
C ARG A 172 9.89 -1.24 7.70
N LYS A 173 9.80 0.08 7.55
CA LYS A 173 10.76 0.85 6.75
C LYS A 173 12.18 0.74 7.35
N THR A 174 12.32 0.92 8.66
CA THR A 174 13.61 0.79 9.35
C THR A 174 14.19 -0.62 9.19
N GLU A 175 13.38 -1.67 9.34
CA GLU A 175 13.83 -3.06 9.16
C GLU A 175 14.33 -3.33 7.74
N VAL A 176 13.62 -2.83 6.72
CA VAL A 176 14.04 -2.96 5.32
C VAL A 176 15.33 -2.18 5.06
N ASP A 177 15.46 -0.97 5.61
CA ASP A 177 16.68 -0.16 5.48
C ASP A 177 17.89 -0.86 6.14
N GLU A 178 17.70 -1.56 7.26
CA GLU A 178 18.74 -2.36 7.92
C GLU A 178 19.15 -3.57 7.07
N ILE A 179 18.19 -4.29 6.49
CA ILE A 179 18.45 -5.41 5.58
C ILE A 179 19.26 -4.94 4.37
N GLN A 180 18.88 -3.80 3.76
CA GLN A 180 19.57 -3.24 2.59
C GLN A 180 21.00 -2.79 2.87
N ARG A 181 21.36 -2.50 4.13
CA ARG A 181 22.76 -2.20 4.50
C ARG A 181 23.67 -3.42 4.50
N ILE A 182 23.09 -4.62 4.61
CA ILE A 182 23.82 -5.88 4.72
C ILE A 182 23.76 -6.65 3.40
N ILE A 183 22.61 -6.59 2.71
CA ILE A 183 22.35 -7.35 1.49
C ILE A 183 22.28 -6.37 0.32
N ASP A 184 23.39 -6.24 -0.41
CA ASP A 184 23.52 -5.35 -1.58
C ASP A 184 22.60 -5.74 -2.75
N ASN A 185 22.19 -7.01 -2.83
CA ASN A 185 21.33 -7.51 -3.90
C ASN A 185 20.35 -8.59 -3.40
N LEU A 186 19.06 -8.24 -3.39
CA LEU A 186 17.96 -9.15 -3.02
C LEU A 186 17.59 -10.14 -4.14
N GLU A 187 18.08 -9.94 -5.37
CA GLU A 187 17.94 -10.88 -6.49
C GLU A 187 19.13 -11.83 -6.62
N MET A 188 20.03 -11.84 -5.64
CA MET A 188 21.17 -12.74 -5.64
C MET A 188 20.68 -14.18 -5.44
N CYS A 189 20.82 -15.01 -6.47
CA CYS A 189 20.66 -16.46 -6.31
C CYS A 189 21.86 -17.00 -5.53
N LEU A 190 21.63 -17.49 -4.31
CA LEU A 190 22.64 -18.18 -3.53
C LEU A 190 23.05 -19.46 -4.29
N LYS A 191 24.28 -19.50 -4.83
CA LYS A 191 24.87 -20.72 -5.38
C LYS A 191 25.61 -21.45 -4.27
N PHE A 192 25.23 -22.70 -4.01
CA PHE A 192 26.05 -23.56 -3.15
C PHE A 192 27.45 -23.68 -3.77
N PRO A 193 28.53 -23.52 -2.97
CA PRO A 193 29.87 -23.76 -3.48
C PRO A 193 29.99 -25.20 -3.98
N GLU A 194 30.77 -25.41 -5.04
CA GLU A 194 30.94 -26.73 -5.67
C GLU A 194 31.56 -27.75 -4.70
N ASN A 195 32.33 -27.26 -3.72
CA ASN A 195 32.85 -28.06 -2.62
C ASN A 195 32.55 -27.35 -1.27
N PRO A 196 31.40 -27.62 -0.63
CA PRO A 196 31.03 -26.99 0.64
C PRO A 196 32.03 -27.25 1.76
N LYS A 197 32.73 -28.39 1.72
CA LYS A 197 33.68 -28.78 2.77
C LYS A 197 34.92 -27.89 2.84
N GLU A 198 35.44 -27.42 1.70
CA GLU A 198 36.61 -26.51 1.67
C GLU A 198 36.24 -25.08 2.01
N LYS A 199 35.07 -24.60 1.55
CA LYS A 199 34.69 -23.19 1.76
C LYS A 199 34.19 -22.91 3.18
N PHE A 200 33.68 -23.92 3.87
CA PHE A 200 33.25 -23.85 5.27
C PHE A 200 34.19 -24.62 6.21
N GLU A 201 35.43 -24.88 5.76
CA GLU A 201 36.44 -25.52 6.59
C GLU A 201 36.72 -24.63 7.82
N GLY A 202 36.44 -25.15 9.02
CA GLY A 202 36.53 -24.40 10.28
C GLY A 202 35.21 -23.80 10.78
N VAL A 203 34.11 -23.87 10.02
CA VAL A 203 32.78 -23.53 10.52
C VAL A 203 32.21 -24.73 11.28
N GLN A 204 32.43 -24.75 12.60
CA GLN A 204 31.79 -25.70 13.51
C GLN A 204 30.67 -24.96 14.24
N LEU A 205 29.43 -25.18 13.79
CA LEU A 205 28.26 -24.71 14.53
C LEU A 205 27.94 -25.75 15.61
N SER A 206 27.83 -25.29 16.85
CA SER A 206 27.31 -26.10 17.94
C SER A 206 25.82 -26.40 17.72
N VAL A 207 25.30 -27.41 18.44
CA VAL A 207 23.88 -27.80 18.37
C VAL A 207 22.96 -26.65 18.79
N GLU A 208 23.44 -25.74 19.63
CA GLU A 208 22.70 -24.56 20.08
C GLU A 208 22.71 -23.43 19.03
N GLU A 209 23.78 -23.29 18.24
CA GLU A 209 23.88 -22.30 17.15
C GLU A 209 23.11 -22.71 15.89
N TRP A 210 22.73 -23.99 15.77
CA TRP A 210 21.94 -24.51 14.65
C TRP A 210 20.42 -24.44 14.88
N ARG A 211 19.98 -24.22 16.13
CA ARG A 211 18.57 -24.20 16.53
C ARG A 211 17.93 -22.83 16.40
#